data_AF-Q8H4L8-F1
#
_entry.id   AF-Q8H4L8-F1
#
_cell.length_a   1.000
_cell.length_b   1.000
_cell.length_c   1.000
_cell.angle_alpha   90.00
_cell.angle_beta   90.00
_cell.angle_gamma   90.00
#
_symmetry.space_group_name_H-M   'P 1'
#
loop_
_entity.id
_entity.type
_entity.pdbx_description
1 polymer ?
#
loop_
_entity_poly.entity_id
_entity_poly.type
_entity_poly.pdbx_seq_one_letter_code
_entity_poly.pdbx_strand_id
1 'polypeptide(L)'
;MASNKVVISALLVVVVSVLAATTTMADHHQEQVVYTPGQLCQPGIGYPTYPLPRCRAFVKRQCVAPGTVDEQVRRGCCRQLAAIDSSWCRCDALNHMLRIIYRESGAADAGHPMAEVFRGCRRGDIERAAASLPAFCNVDIPNGVGGVCYWLPGTGY
;
A
#
# COMPACT_ATOMS: atom_id res chain seq x y z
N MET A 1 -14.07 51.48 54.47
CA MET A 1 -14.49 50.25 53.76
C MET A 1 -14.47 50.44 52.23
N ALA A 2 -13.34 50.89 51.66
CA ALA A 2 -13.19 51.09 50.20
C ALA A 2 -12.08 50.22 49.57
N SER A 3 -11.09 49.79 50.37
CA SER A 3 -9.95 48.99 49.90
C SER A 3 -10.34 47.55 49.52
N ASN A 4 -11.20 46.88 50.30
CA ASN A 4 -11.57 45.47 50.03
C ASN A 4 -12.30 45.28 48.70
N LYS A 5 -13.04 46.26 48.20
CA LYS A 5 -13.79 46.12 46.94
C LYS A 5 -12.86 46.06 45.73
N VAL A 6 -11.73 46.78 45.76
CA VAL A 6 -10.75 46.78 44.67
C VAL A 6 -9.97 45.46 44.64
N VAL A 7 -9.60 44.93 45.81
CA VAL A 7 -8.88 43.66 45.93
C VAL A 7 -9.74 42.48 45.46
N ILE A 8 -11.02 42.45 45.84
CA ILE A 8 -11.97 41.42 45.40
C ILE A 8 -12.20 41.49 43.88
N SER A 9 -12.29 42.69 43.31
CA SER A 9 -12.48 42.85 41.87
C SER A 9 -11.24 42.42 41.07
N ALA A 10 -10.03 42.71 41.56
CA ALA A 10 -8.79 42.26 40.92
C ALA A 10 -8.64 40.73 40.99
N LEU A 11 -8.97 40.11 42.14
CA LEU A 11 -8.97 38.65 42.29
C LEU A 11 -9.98 37.97 41.36
N LEU A 12 -11.18 38.52 41.20
CA LEU A 12 -12.19 37.98 40.28
C LEU A 12 -11.74 38.05 38.82
N VAL A 13 -11.07 39.12 38.40
CA VAL A 13 -10.53 39.23 37.02
C VAL A 13 -9.41 38.22 36.79
N VAL A 14 -8.52 38.01 37.76
CA VAL A 14 -7.47 36.98 37.67
C VAL A 14 -8.07 35.58 37.61
N VAL A 15 -9.06 35.27 38.46
CA VAL A 15 -9.75 33.97 38.46
C VAL A 15 -10.48 33.73 37.14
N VAL A 16 -11.20 34.73 36.60
CA VAL A 16 -11.88 34.62 35.29
C VAL A 16 -10.87 34.48 34.14
N SER A 17 -9.70 35.12 34.23
CA SER A 17 -8.62 34.98 33.22
C SER A 17 -8.00 33.58 33.24
N VAL A 18 -7.83 32.98 34.42
CA VAL A 18 -7.33 31.60 34.56
C VAL A 18 -8.40 30.59 34.12
N LEU A 19 -9.68 30.84 34.39
CA LEU A 19 -10.79 29.98 33.95
C LEU A 19 -11.03 30.05 32.43
N ALA A 20 -10.89 31.22 31.79
CA ALA A 20 -10.99 31.36 30.33
C ALA A 20 -9.82 30.69 29.58
N ALA A 21 -8.67 30.50 30.22
CA ALA A 21 -7.55 29.72 29.68
C ALA A 21 -7.78 28.19 29.74
N THR A 22 -8.81 27.72 30.46
CA THR A 22 -9.10 26.28 30.62
C THR A 22 -10.22 25.77 29.72
N THR A 23 -10.78 26.61 28.85
CA THR A 23 -11.91 26.24 27.97
C THR A 23 -11.51 26.26 26.49
N THR A 24 -10.53 25.48 26.05
CA THR A 24 -10.36 25.01 24.65
C THR A 24 -9.27 23.92 24.58
N MET A 25 -9.37 22.92 25.42
CA MET A 25 -8.86 21.59 25.08
C MET A 25 -10.08 20.69 25.12
N ALA A 26 -10.99 20.91 24.18
CA ALA A 26 -11.89 19.84 23.78
C ALA A 26 -10.96 18.69 23.44
N ASP A 27 -11.00 17.65 24.27
CA ASP A 27 -10.33 16.37 24.13
C ASP A 27 -10.14 16.03 22.65
N HIS A 28 -9.04 16.50 22.08
CA HIS A 28 -8.37 15.81 21.01
C HIS A 28 -7.69 14.67 21.74
N HIS A 29 -8.51 13.68 22.14
CA HIS A 29 -8.17 12.31 21.82
C HIS A 29 -7.95 12.27 20.30
N GLN A 30 -6.81 12.81 19.84
CA GLN A 30 -6.00 12.09 18.88
C GLN A 30 -5.71 10.78 19.59
N GLU A 31 -6.67 9.85 19.53
CA GLU A 31 -6.31 8.47 19.25
C GLU A 31 -5.35 8.61 18.09
N GLN A 32 -4.05 8.58 18.40
CA GLN A 32 -3.04 8.27 17.43
C GLN A 32 -3.44 6.88 16.98
N VAL A 33 -4.28 6.81 15.95
CA VAL A 33 -4.61 5.57 15.27
C VAL A 33 -3.28 5.13 14.70
N VAL A 34 -2.56 4.31 15.48
CA VAL A 34 -1.30 3.71 15.07
C VAL A 34 -1.70 2.71 14.00
N TYR A 35 -1.74 3.19 12.76
CA TYR A 35 -1.95 2.32 11.62
C TYR A 35 -0.82 1.33 11.59
N THR A 36 -1.16 0.04 11.58
CA THR A 36 -0.15 -0.97 11.27
C THR A 36 0.38 -0.66 9.86
N PRO A 37 1.69 -0.86 9.58
CA PRO A 37 2.29 -0.38 8.33
C PRO A 37 1.62 -0.81 7.02
N GLY A 38 0.82 -1.89 7.04
CA GLY A 38 0.03 -2.39 5.90
C GLY A 38 -1.41 -1.87 5.83
N GLN A 39 -1.95 -1.25 6.88
CA GLN A 39 -3.37 -0.91 6.97
C GLN A 39 -3.81 0.16 5.95
N LEU A 40 -2.86 0.96 5.46
CA LEU A 40 -3.08 1.99 4.45
C LEU A 40 -2.81 1.49 3.01
N CYS A 41 -2.51 0.19 2.82
CA CYS A 41 -2.22 -0.38 1.50
C CYS A 41 -3.49 -0.66 0.69
N GLN A 42 -4.29 0.40 0.49
CA GLN A 42 -5.50 0.40 -0.30
C GLN A 42 -5.29 1.16 -1.62
N PRO A 43 -5.97 0.75 -2.71
CA PRO A 43 -5.91 1.48 -3.98
C PRO A 43 -6.41 2.92 -3.82
N GLY A 44 -5.65 3.89 -4.33
CA GLY A 44 -5.91 5.32 -4.18
C GLY A 44 -5.36 5.94 -2.89
N ILE A 45 -4.83 5.13 -1.96
CA ILE A 45 -4.23 5.59 -0.69
C ILE A 45 -2.75 5.21 -0.66
N GLY A 46 -2.43 3.93 -0.51
CA GLY A 46 -1.05 3.45 -0.42
C GLY A 46 -0.37 3.22 -1.77
N TYR A 47 -1.16 3.14 -2.85
CA TYR A 47 -0.70 3.01 -4.22
C TYR A 47 -1.81 3.46 -5.20
N PRO A 48 -1.49 3.78 -6.47
CA PRO A 48 -2.48 4.23 -7.45
C PRO A 48 -3.64 3.25 -7.64
N THR A 49 -4.86 3.74 -7.88
CA THR A 49 -6.07 2.92 -8.10
C THR A 49 -5.88 1.88 -9.23
N TYR A 50 -5.10 2.23 -10.25
CA TYR A 50 -4.66 1.30 -11.29
C TYR A 50 -3.15 1.07 -11.19
N PRO A 51 -2.71 0.12 -10.33
CA PRO A 51 -1.31 -0.01 -9.99
C PRO A 51 -0.49 -0.64 -11.13
N LEU A 52 0.77 -0.19 -11.22
CA LEU A 52 1.86 -0.87 -11.93
C LEU A 52 1.57 -1.25 -13.41
N PRO A 53 1.05 -0.36 -14.28
CA PRO A 53 0.65 -0.74 -15.64
C PRO A 53 1.80 -1.26 -16.52
N ARG A 54 3.04 -0.81 -16.30
CA ARG A 54 4.21 -1.36 -17.01
C ARG A 54 4.62 -2.72 -16.47
N CYS A 55 4.48 -2.97 -15.17
CA CYS A 55 4.65 -4.33 -14.65
C CYS A 55 3.60 -5.27 -15.18
N ARG A 56 2.35 -4.83 -15.35
CA ARG A 56 1.31 -5.64 -15.99
C ARG A 56 1.73 -6.09 -17.39
N ALA A 57 2.23 -5.16 -18.21
CA ALA A 57 2.75 -5.49 -19.54
C ALA A 57 3.97 -6.41 -19.48
N PHE A 58 4.88 -6.18 -18.51
CA PHE A 58 6.05 -7.02 -18.29
C PHE A 58 5.66 -8.46 -17.94
N VAL A 59 4.83 -8.67 -16.91
CA VAL A 59 4.47 -10.03 -16.43
C VAL A 59 3.64 -10.79 -17.46
N LYS A 60 2.74 -10.11 -18.21
CA LYS A 60 1.99 -10.76 -19.30
C LYS A 60 2.95 -11.30 -20.38
N ARG A 61 3.93 -10.49 -20.80
CA ARG A 61 4.93 -10.94 -21.81
C ARG A 61 5.85 -12.02 -21.26
N GLN A 62 6.35 -11.84 -20.04
CA GLN A 62 7.23 -12.80 -19.39
C GLN A 62 6.54 -14.16 -19.20
N CYS A 63 5.23 -14.19 -19.01
CA CYS A 63 4.48 -15.45 -18.87
C CYS A 63 4.39 -16.24 -20.19
N VAL A 64 4.15 -15.57 -21.31
CA VAL A 64 4.01 -16.23 -22.63
C VAL A 64 5.36 -16.58 -23.25
N ALA A 65 6.33 -15.68 -23.10
CA ALA A 65 7.65 -15.80 -23.69
C ALA A 65 8.71 -15.32 -22.69
N PRO A 66 9.08 -16.17 -21.71
CA PRO A 66 10.08 -15.82 -20.71
C PRO A 66 11.40 -15.38 -21.37
N GLY A 67 11.95 -14.26 -20.92
CA GLY A 67 13.26 -13.78 -21.38
C GLY A 67 13.25 -13.01 -22.70
N THR A 68 12.09 -12.83 -23.35
CA THR A 68 11.98 -12.03 -24.59
C THR A 68 11.44 -10.62 -24.34
N VAL A 69 11.31 -10.20 -23.07
CA VAL A 69 10.70 -8.91 -22.75
C VAL A 69 11.71 -7.78 -22.98
N ASP A 70 11.26 -6.76 -23.71
CA ASP A 70 12.05 -5.57 -24.00
C ASP A 70 12.56 -4.86 -22.72
N GLU A 71 13.80 -4.40 -22.78
CA GLU A 71 14.53 -3.79 -21.66
C GLU A 71 13.89 -2.47 -21.18
N GLN A 72 13.25 -1.70 -22.06
CA GLN A 72 12.51 -0.50 -21.68
C GLN A 72 11.25 -0.84 -20.89
N VAL A 73 10.56 -1.92 -21.26
CA VAL A 73 9.40 -2.43 -20.51
C VAL A 73 9.83 -2.91 -19.13
N ARG A 74 10.94 -3.66 -19.06
CA ARG A 74 11.54 -4.14 -17.80
C ARG A 74 11.87 -3.00 -16.85
N ARG A 75 12.68 -2.03 -17.29
CA ARG A 75 13.04 -0.84 -16.49
C ARG A 75 11.82 -0.02 -16.09
N GLY A 76 10.85 0.07 -17.00
CA GLY A 76 9.58 0.72 -16.75
C GLY A 76 8.78 0.09 -15.62
N CYS A 77 8.72 -1.25 -15.57
CA CYS A 77 8.12 -1.97 -14.45
C CYS A 77 8.86 -1.67 -13.13
N CYS A 78 10.16 -1.90 -13.09
CA CYS A 78 10.92 -1.74 -11.84
C CYS A 78 10.85 -0.31 -11.29
N ARG A 79 10.86 0.70 -12.17
CA ARG A 79 10.67 2.11 -11.76
C ARG A 79 9.30 2.35 -11.14
N GLN A 80 8.24 1.74 -11.69
CA GLN A 80 6.90 1.87 -11.13
C GLN A 80 6.77 1.18 -9.78
N LEU A 81 7.38 0.00 -9.62
CA LEU A 81 7.34 -0.73 -8.37
C LEU A 81 8.12 0.02 -7.27
N ALA A 82 9.27 0.58 -7.59
CA ALA A 82 10.05 1.42 -6.68
C ALA A 82 9.34 2.73 -6.29
N ALA A 83 8.47 3.25 -7.17
CA ALA A 83 7.71 4.47 -6.92
C ALA A 83 6.52 4.29 -5.96
N ILE A 84 6.29 3.07 -5.45
CA ILE A 84 5.38 2.86 -4.31
C ILE A 84 6.16 3.18 -3.04
N ASP A 85 5.80 4.29 -2.40
CA ASP A 85 6.52 4.89 -1.27
C ASP A 85 6.62 3.94 -0.07
N SER A 86 5.50 3.33 0.31
CA SER A 86 5.48 2.35 1.39
C SER A 86 5.89 0.98 0.86
N SER A 87 7.02 0.46 1.33
CA SER A 87 7.46 -0.90 0.98
C SER A 87 6.48 -1.98 1.42
N TRP A 88 5.70 -1.73 2.48
CA TRP A 88 4.60 -2.59 2.92
C TRP A 88 3.51 -2.75 1.85
N CYS A 89 3.31 -1.73 1.00
CA CYS A 89 2.22 -1.73 0.03
C CYS A 89 2.60 -2.30 -1.35
N ARG A 90 3.86 -2.66 -1.57
CA ARG A 90 4.33 -3.15 -2.87
C ARG A 90 3.70 -4.48 -3.26
N CYS A 91 3.61 -5.41 -2.32
CA CYS A 91 2.99 -6.72 -2.59
C CYS A 91 1.47 -6.61 -2.76
N ASP A 92 0.78 -5.74 -2.02
CA ASP A 92 -0.64 -5.47 -2.23
C ASP A 92 -0.92 -4.85 -3.60
N ALA A 93 -0.07 -3.91 -4.03
CA ALA A 93 -0.16 -3.35 -5.38
C ALA A 93 0.08 -4.41 -6.48
N LEU A 94 1.03 -5.33 -6.27
CA LEU A 94 1.26 -6.46 -7.17
C LEU A 94 0.06 -7.43 -7.21
N ASN A 95 -0.53 -7.73 -6.05
CA ASN A 95 -1.74 -8.57 -5.96
C ASN A 95 -2.92 -7.92 -6.69
N HIS A 96 -3.11 -6.61 -6.48
CA HIS A 96 -4.17 -5.88 -7.16
C HIS A 96 -3.93 -5.83 -8.68
N MET A 97 -2.68 -5.63 -9.11
CA MET A 97 -2.30 -5.73 -10.53
C MET A 97 -2.64 -7.10 -11.11
N LEU A 98 -2.37 -8.21 -10.41
CA LEU A 98 -2.74 -9.56 -10.86
C LEU A 98 -4.27 -9.72 -11.02
N ARG A 99 -5.06 -9.26 -10.04
CA ARG A 99 -6.53 -9.29 -10.14
C ARG A 99 -7.06 -8.51 -11.34
N ILE A 100 -6.41 -7.39 -11.69
CA ILE A 100 -6.73 -6.66 -12.92
C ILE A 100 -6.44 -7.52 -14.16
N ILE A 101 -5.33 -8.27 -14.19
CA ILE A 101 -5.02 -9.19 -15.30
C ILE A 101 -6.10 -10.27 -15.43
N TYR A 102 -6.52 -10.86 -14.31
CA TYR A 102 -7.56 -11.90 -14.30
C TYR A 102 -8.86 -11.37 -14.87
N ARG A 103 -9.33 -10.23 -14.35
CA ARG A 103 -10.54 -9.56 -14.85
C ARG A 103 -10.44 -9.23 -16.34
N GLU A 104 -9.33 -8.63 -16.80
CA GLU A 104 -9.11 -8.30 -18.21
C GLU A 104 -9.09 -9.53 -19.12
N SER A 105 -8.72 -10.69 -18.59
CA SER A 105 -8.62 -11.95 -19.35
C SER A 105 -9.86 -12.83 -19.20
N GLY A 106 -10.86 -12.40 -18.43
CA GLY A 106 -12.05 -13.21 -18.12
C GLY A 106 -11.78 -14.40 -17.20
N ALA A 107 -10.63 -14.44 -16.52
CA ALA A 107 -10.28 -15.48 -15.56
C ALA A 107 -10.85 -15.13 -14.16
N ALA A 108 -11.24 -16.14 -13.39
CA ALA A 108 -11.65 -15.97 -12.00
C ALA A 108 -10.51 -15.44 -11.12
N ASP A 109 -10.78 -14.76 -10.01
CA ASP A 109 -9.71 -14.30 -9.10
C ASP A 109 -9.01 -15.46 -8.39
N ALA A 110 -9.76 -16.52 -8.07
CA ALA A 110 -9.26 -17.78 -7.51
C ALA A 110 -9.22 -18.87 -8.59
N GLY A 111 -8.22 -19.73 -8.55
CA GLY A 111 -8.12 -20.85 -9.48
C GLY A 111 -6.92 -21.76 -9.16
N HIS A 112 -6.89 -22.92 -9.80
CA HIS A 112 -5.78 -23.85 -9.66
C HIS A 112 -4.54 -23.35 -10.42
N PRO A 113 -3.30 -23.65 -9.95
CA PRO A 113 -2.07 -23.16 -10.59
C PRO A 113 -1.93 -23.53 -12.07
N MET A 114 -2.53 -24.65 -12.48
CA MET A 114 -2.51 -25.12 -13.88
C MET A 114 -3.56 -24.47 -14.79
N ALA A 115 -4.45 -23.61 -14.27
CA ALA A 115 -5.50 -22.97 -15.06
C ALA A 115 -4.87 -21.95 -16.00
N GLU A 116 -5.27 -21.93 -17.27
CA GLU A 116 -4.91 -20.83 -18.14
C GLU A 116 -5.62 -19.55 -17.69
N VAL A 117 -4.86 -18.47 -17.54
CA VAL A 117 -5.41 -17.12 -17.35
C VAL A 117 -5.71 -16.51 -18.70
N PHE A 118 -4.81 -16.72 -19.66
CA PHE A 118 -4.96 -16.45 -21.08
C PHE A 118 -4.06 -17.44 -21.84
N ARG A 119 -4.27 -17.56 -23.15
CA ARG A 119 -3.59 -18.55 -24.00
C ARG A 119 -2.07 -18.53 -23.80
N GLY A 120 -1.50 -19.67 -23.42
CA GLY A 120 -0.06 -19.85 -23.23
C GLY A 120 0.48 -19.35 -21.89
N CYS A 121 -0.39 -18.94 -20.96
CA CYS A 121 0.01 -18.47 -19.64
C CYS A 121 -0.87 -19.08 -18.54
N ARG A 122 -0.26 -19.95 -17.73
CA ARG A 122 -0.94 -20.56 -16.57
C ARG A 122 -0.88 -19.63 -15.37
N ARG A 123 -1.86 -19.80 -14.48
CA ARG A 123 -2.01 -19.05 -13.23
C ARG A 123 -0.74 -19.08 -12.38
N GLY A 124 -0.20 -20.26 -12.11
CA GLY A 124 1.02 -20.39 -11.30
C GLY A 124 2.25 -19.74 -11.95
N ASP A 125 2.28 -19.65 -13.29
CA ASP A 125 3.41 -19.03 -14.00
C ASP A 125 3.35 -17.49 -13.89
N ILE A 126 2.17 -16.88 -14.05
CA ILE A 126 2.00 -15.44 -13.88
C ILE A 126 2.10 -14.98 -12.43
N GLU A 127 1.58 -15.78 -11.49
CA GLU A 127 1.69 -15.52 -10.05
C GLU A 127 3.15 -15.54 -9.62
N ARG A 128 3.93 -16.54 -10.06
CA ARG A 128 5.38 -16.61 -9.82
C ARG A 128 6.13 -15.44 -10.44
N ALA A 129 5.79 -15.06 -11.67
CA ALA A 129 6.40 -13.91 -12.35
C ALA A 129 6.13 -12.59 -11.59
N ALA A 130 4.91 -12.38 -11.09
CA ALA A 130 4.57 -11.20 -10.30
C ALA A 130 5.20 -11.24 -8.89
N ALA A 131 5.20 -12.39 -8.21
CA ALA A 131 5.74 -12.55 -6.86
C ALA A 131 7.23 -12.27 -6.76
N SER A 132 7.97 -12.59 -7.82
CA SER A 132 9.42 -12.40 -7.90
C SER A 132 9.86 -10.99 -8.31
N LEU A 133 8.92 -10.12 -8.68
CA LEU A 133 9.24 -8.77 -9.12
C LEU A 133 10.03 -7.94 -8.10
N PRO A 134 9.76 -7.98 -6.79
CA PRO A 134 10.54 -7.17 -5.86
C PRO A 134 12.01 -7.57 -5.81
N ALA A 135 12.29 -8.87 -5.71
CA ALA A 135 13.65 -9.42 -5.82
C ALA A 135 14.30 -9.08 -7.16
N PHE A 136 13.60 -9.29 -8.27
CA PHE A 136 14.10 -9.04 -9.62
C PHE A 136 14.41 -7.56 -9.88
N CYS A 137 13.60 -6.66 -9.34
CA CYS A 137 13.78 -5.22 -9.44
C CYS A 137 14.67 -4.64 -8.34
N ASN A 138 15.15 -5.46 -7.40
CA ASN A 138 15.91 -5.06 -6.22
C ASN A 138 15.22 -3.93 -5.44
N VAL A 139 13.93 -4.10 -5.16
CA VAL A 139 13.14 -3.19 -4.32
C VAL A 139 12.78 -3.89 -3.01
N ASP A 140 12.90 -3.17 -1.90
CA ASP A 140 12.66 -3.74 -0.58
C ASP A 140 11.19 -4.11 -0.37
N ILE A 141 10.94 -5.20 0.34
CA ILE A 141 9.64 -5.53 0.89
C ILE A 141 9.83 -5.95 2.35
N PRO A 142 8.96 -5.53 3.26
CA PRO A 142 9.03 -5.94 4.65
C PRO A 142 8.75 -7.44 4.76
N ASN A 143 9.53 -8.13 5.59
CA ASN A 143 9.43 -9.56 5.89
C ASN A 143 9.68 -10.54 4.73
N GLY A 144 10.12 -10.06 3.56
CA GLY A 144 10.49 -10.89 2.41
C GLY A 144 11.77 -11.71 2.58
N VAL A 145 11.71 -13.00 2.95
CA VAL A 145 12.87 -13.90 2.75
C VAL A 145 13.15 -13.96 1.24
N GLY A 146 14.30 -13.44 0.81
CA GLY A 146 14.66 -13.36 -0.60
C GLY A 146 13.89 -12.32 -1.43
N GLY A 147 13.10 -11.43 -0.80
CA GLY A 147 12.39 -10.35 -1.50
C GLY A 147 11.24 -10.82 -2.40
N VAL A 148 10.58 -11.94 -2.08
CA VAL A 148 9.44 -12.48 -2.83
C VAL A 148 8.13 -12.24 -2.07
N CYS A 149 7.08 -11.82 -2.77
CA CYS A 149 5.74 -11.66 -2.17
C CYS A 149 5.03 -13.03 -2.02
N TYR A 150 5.30 -13.74 -0.92
CA TYR A 150 4.78 -15.10 -0.66
C TYR A 150 3.29 -15.17 -0.25
N TRP A 151 2.61 -14.03 -0.09
CA TRP A 151 1.16 -13.97 0.18
C TRP A 151 0.31 -13.69 -1.06
N LEU A 152 0.91 -13.72 -2.25
CA LEU A 152 0.12 -13.77 -3.47
C LEU A 152 -0.59 -15.12 -3.55
N PRO A 153 -1.86 -15.17 -4.02
CA PRO A 153 -2.53 -16.44 -4.25
C PRO A 153 -1.61 -17.32 -5.12
N GLY A 154 -1.37 -18.57 -4.71
CA GLY A 154 -0.58 -19.55 -5.47
C GLY A 154 0.91 -19.70 -5.09
N THR A 155 1.45 -18.95 -4.12
CA THR A 155 2.83 -19.17 -3.61
C THR A 155 2.93 -20.05 -2.37
N GLY A 156 1.79 -20.46 -1.78
CA GLY A 156 1.73 -21.56 -0.82
C GLY A 156 1.57 -22.87 -1.56
N TYR A 157 2.42 -23.84 -1.23
CA TYR A 157 2.41 -25.22 -1.74
C TYR A 157 1.02 -25.84 -1.87
#